data_AF-A0A1Z8STG0-F1
#
_entry.id   AF-A0A1Z8STG0-F1
#
_cell.length_a   1.000
_cell.length_b   1.000
_cell.length_c   1.000
_cell.angle_alpha   90.00
_cell.angle_beta   90.00
_cell.angle_gamma   90.00
#
_symmetry.space_group_name_H-M   'P 1'
#
loop_
_entity.id
_entity.type
_entity.pdbx_description
1 polymer ?
#
loop_
_entity_poly.entity_id
_entity_poly.type
_entity_poly.pdbx_seq_one_letter_code
_entity_poly.pdbx_strand_id
1 'polypeptide(L)'
;MIIRHWLPVVWLFVALVGGCQTPSGLSVSLSDDLDVNSSVEEIPFIDKGARAKPHGNPRGLYSDKFPDTVLIDHRGEKHRFYSDLVKDRMAVIQFFYTTCDGI
;
A
#
# COMPACT_ATOMS: atom_id res chain seq x y z
N MET A 1 -44.49 -40.79 8.81
CA MET A 1 -43.12 -41.34 8.78
C MET A 1 -42.62 -41.25 7.35
N ILE A 2 -41.54 -40.50 7.07
CA ILE A 2 -40.60 -40.57 5.90
C ILE A 2 -40.01 -39.21 5.45
N ILE A 3 -40.64 -38.06 5.69
CA ILE A 3 -40.20 -36.80 5.04
C ILE A 3 -39.04 -36.08 5.77
N ARG A 4 -38.74 -36.39 7.04
CA ARG A 4 -37.72 -35.65 7.83
C ARG A 4 -36.28 -36.19 7.75
N HIS A 5 -36.05 -37.27 7.01
CA HIS A 5 -34.70 -37.83 6.80
C HIS A 5 -34.09 -37.47 5.43
N TRP A 6 -34.84 -36.83 4.53
CA TRP A 6 -34.36 -36.49 3.19
C TRP A 6 -33.64 -35.14 3.09
N LEU A 7 -33.79 -34.25 4.09
CA LEU A 7 -33.08 -32.97 4.13
C LEU A 7 -31.54 -33.08 4.11
N PRO A 8 -30.89 -33.93 4.94
CA PRO A 8 -29.43 -34.05 4.91
C PRO A 8 -28.93 -34.80 3.66
N VAL A 9 -29.72 -35.72 3.10
CA VAL A 9 -29.35 -36.46 1.88
C VAL A 9 -29.44 -35.56 0.64
N VAL A 10 -30.44 -34.68 0.57
CA VAL A 10 -30.56 -33.68 -0.51
C VAL A 10 -29.44 -32.65 -0.43
N TRP A 11 -29.04 -32.19 0.76
CA TRP A 11 -27.88 -31.31 0.93
C TRP A 11 -26.56 -31.98 0.52
N LEU A 12 -26.38 -33.26 0.87
CA LEU A 12 -25.21 -34.03 0.46
C LEU A 12 -25.17 -34.23 -1.06
N PHE A 13 -26.32 -34.44 -1.71
CA PHE A 13 -26.43 -34.56 -3.16
C PHE A 13 -26.16 -33.24 -3.90
N VAL A 14 -26.65 -32.10 -3.37
CA VAL A 14 -26.37 -30.77 -3.93
C VAL A 14 -24.88 -30.45 -3.84
N ALA A 15 -24.20 -30.84 -2.75
CA ALA A 15 -22.76 -30.64 -2.60
C ALA A 15 -21.91 -31.59 -3.48
N LEU A 16 -22.40 -32.80 -3.79
CA LEU A 16 -21.63 -33.79 -4.58
C LEU A 16 -21.79 -33.62 -6.10
N VAL A 17 -22.93 -33.11 -6.57
CA VAL A 17 -23.20 -32.89 -8.01
C VAL A 17 -22.96 -31.43 -8.42
N GLY A 18 -23.00 -30.49 -7.46
CA GLY A 18 -22.62 -29.09 -7.63
C GLY A 18 -21.12 -28.88 -7.47
N GLY A 19 -20.33 -29.38 -8.41
CA GLY A 19 -18.93 -28.99 -8.55
C GLY A 19 -18.78 -27.46 -8.59
N CYS A 20 -17.67 -26.96 -8.07
CA CYS A 20 -17.27 -25.55 -8.11
C CYS A 20 -17.65 -24.87 -9.43
N GLN A 21 -18.68 -24.04 -9.40
CA GLN A 21 -18.86 -22.97 -10.38
C GLN A 21 -18.44 -21.68 -9.70
N THR A 22 -17.13 -21.41 -9.75
CA THR A 22 -16.66 -20.02 -9.74
C THR A 22 -17.43 -19.28 -10.85
N PRO A 23 -17.92 -18.05 -10.62
CA PRO A 23 -18.51 -17.26 -11.69
C PRO A 23 -17.50 -17.19 -12.84
N SER A 24 -17.84 -17.89 -13.92
CA SER A 24 -17.11 -17.86 -15.18
C SER A 24 -17.06 -16.41 -15.61
N GLY A 25 -15.85 -15.85 -15.56
CA GLY A 25 -15.53 -14.56 -16.14
C GLY A 25 -16.06 -14.52 -17.56
N LEU A 26 -16.71 -13.41 -17.89
CA LEU A 26 -17.06 -13.06 -19.25
C LEU A 26 -15.77 -12.98 -20.05
N SER A 27 -15.48 -13.99 -20.86
CA SER A 27 -14.38 -13.96 -21.83
C SER A 27 -14.76 -13.00 -22.96
N VAL A 28 -14.60 -11.71 -22.72
CA VAL A 28 -14.44 -10.75 -23.81
C VAL A 28 -13.02 -10.94 -24.29
N SER A 29 -12.88 -11.39 -25.53
CA SER A 29 -11.63 -11.42 -26.27
C SER A 29 -11.15 -9.98 -26.46
N LEU A 30 -10.44 -9.47 -25.45
CA LEU A 30 -9.67 -8.24 -25.53
C LEU A 30 -8.33 -8.59 -26.19
N SER A 31 -8.28 -8.45 -27.51
CA SER A 31 -7.03 -8.21 -28.22
C SER A 31 -6.96 -6.72 -28.49
N ASP A 32 -6.61 -5.96 -27.45
CA ASP A 32 -6.03 -4.64 -27.58
C ASP A 32 -4.59 -4.77 -27.08
N ASP A 33 -3.74 -5.23 -28.00
CA ASP A 33 -2.29 -5.16 -27.90
C ASP A 33 -1.88 -3.68 -27.83
N LEU A 34 -1.87 -3.13 -26.61
CA LEU A 34 -1.07 -1.97 -26.29
C LEU A 34 0.27 -2.49 -25.79
N ASP A 35 1.26 -2.42 -26.67
CA ASP A 35 2.67 -2.69 -26.44
C ASP A 35 3.17 -1.95 -25.19
N VAL A 36 3.09 -2.61 -24.04
CA VAL A 36 4.04 -2.39 -22.96
C VAL A 36 5.35 -2.97 -23.47
N ASN A 37 6.06 -2.18 -24.29
CA ASN A 37 7.47 -2.37 -24.50
C ASN A 37 8.05 -2.56 -23.11
N SER A 38 8.59 -3.75 -22.88
CA SER A 38 9.12 -4.20 -21.62
C SER A 38 10.36 -3.38 -21.28
N SER A 39 10.16 -2.13 -20.85
CA SER A 39 11.04 -1.52 -19.87
C SER A 39 10.66 -2.16 -18.54
N VAL A 40 11.13 -3.38 -18.35
CA VAL A 40 11.58 -3.85 -17.05
C VAL A 40 12.73 -2.92 -16.65
N GLU A 41 12.42 -1.66 -16.35
CA GLU A 41 13.20 -0.92 -15.39
C GLU A 41 12.80 -1.51 -14.05
N GLU A 42 13.44 -2.63 -13.73
CA GLU A 42 13.71 -2.97 -12.35
C GLU A 42 14.06 -1.66 -11.64
N ILE A 43 13.17 -1.19 -10.77
CA ILE A 43 13.48 -0.06 -9.88
C ILE A 43 14.85 -0.43 -9.32
N PRO A 44 15.94 0.29 -9.66
CA PRO A 44 17.28 -0.19 -9.42
C PRO A 44 17.34 -0.42 -7.92
N PHE A 45 17.40 -1.70 -7.56
CA PHE A 45 17.39 -2.16 -6.19
C PHE A 45 18.43 -1.34 -5.47
N ILE A 46 17.96 -0.39 -4.65
CA ILE A 46 18.74 0.68 -4.00
C ILE A 46 20.19 0.20 -3.89
N ASP A 47 21.08 0.69 -4.76
CA ASP A 47 22.47 0.26 -4.71
C ASP A 47 22.92 0.55 -3.28
N LYS A 48 23.26 -0.50 -2.54
CA LYS A 48 23.71 -0.36 -1.15
C LYS A 48 24.98 0.53 -1.10
N GLY A 49 25.65 0.72 -2.24
CA GLY A 49 26.72 1.69 -2.46
C GLY A 49 26.29 3.17 -2.44
N ALA A 50 25.02 3.49 -2.71
CA ALA A 50 24.47 4.84 -2.59
C ALA A 50 24.13 5.24 -1.13
N ARG A 51 24.35 4.35 -0.16
CA ARG A 51 24.15 4.67 1.25
C ARG A 51 25.13 5.77 1.65
N ALA A 52 24.59 6.93 2.01
CA ALA A 52 25.39 8.03 2.55
C ALA A 52 26.29 7.51 3.66
N LYS A 53 27.61 7.74 3.53
CA LYS A 53 28.56 7.40 4.59
C LYS A 53 28.17 8.22 5.82
N PRO A 54 27.84 7.58 6.96
CA PRO A 54 27.53 8.33 8.16
C PRO A 54 28.74 9.20 8.52
N HIS A 55 28.53 10.50 8.68
CA HIS A 55 29.57 11.38 9.17
C HIS A 55 29.96 10.90 10.58
N GLY A 56 31.20 10.42 10.74
CA GLY A 56 31.70 9.84 11.99
C GLY A 56 31.81 10.84 13.15
N ASN A 57 31.55 12.12 12.91
CA ASN A 57 31.43 13.12 13.94
C ASN A 57 30.21 14.01 13.61
N PRO A 58 29.10 13.91 14.36
CA PRO A 58 27.97 14.80 14.16
C PRO A 58 28.42 16.20 14.56
N ARG A 59 28.83 17.01 13.59
CA ARG A 59 28.87 18.46 13.74
C ARG A 59 27.41 18.91 13.77
N GLY A 60 26.70 18.64 14.87
CA GLY A 60 25.28 18.88 14.97
C GLY A 60 25.00 20.38 14.95
N LEU A 61 24.95 20.96 13.76
CA LEU A 61 24.32 22.25 13.58
C LEU A 61 22.83 22.04 13.88
N TYR A 62 22.18 23.07 14.45
CA TYR A 62 20.74 23.04 14.67
C TYR A 62 19.97 22.69 13.39
N SER A 63 20.52 23.05 12.22
CA SER A 63 20.00 22.74 10.88
C SER A 63 19.93 21.25 10.55
N ASP A 64 20.69 20.38 11.22
CA ASP A 64 20.75 18.95 10.90
C ASP A 64 19.63 18.15 11.59
N LYS A 65 18.85 18.80 12.48
CA LYS A 65 17.75 18.17 13.20
C LYS A 65 16.42 18.54 12.56
N PHE A 66 15.52 17.57 12.47
CA PHE A 66 14.13 17.87 12.14
C PHE A 66 13.52 18.77 13.22
N PRO A 67 12.76 19.81 12.83
CA PRO A 67 12.11 20.70 13.79
C PRO A 67 10.94 19.99 14.46
N ASP A 68 10.69 20.26 15.75
CA ASP A 68 9.54 19.70 16.45
C ASP A 68 8.31 20.61 16.38
N THR A 69 7.93 21.00 15.16
CA THR A 69 6.80 21.92 14.89
C THR A 69 5.46 21.21 15.06
N VAL A 70 4.42 21.96 15.45
CA VAL A 70 3.05 21.42 15.58
C VAL A 70 2.38 21.41 14.22
N LEU A 71 1.89 20.24 13.81
CA LEU A 71 1.11 20.01 12.61
C LEU A 71 -0.35 19.70 12.98
N ILE A 72 -1.26 19.92 12.04
CA ILE A 72 -2.68 19.59 12.16
C ILE A 72 -2.99 18.53 11.12
N ASP A 73 -3.62 17.44 11.53
CA ASP A 73 -4.05 16.40 10.59
C ASP A 73 -5.42 16.70 9.95
N HIS A 74 -5.87 15.80 9.08
CA HIS A 74 -7.17 15.91 8.40
C HIS A 74 -8.39 15.85 9.34
N ARG A 75 -8.21 15.45 10.60
CA ARG A 75 -9.26 15.41 11.64
C ARG A 75 -9.21 16.66 12.54
N GLY A 76 -8.25 17.55 12.32
CA GLY A 76 -8.04 18.73 13.16
C GLY A 76 -7.23 18.46 14.43
N GLU A 77 -6.66 17.26 14.57
CA GLU A 77 -5.85 16.91 15.75
C GLU A 77 -4.43 17.46 15.60
N LYS A 78 -3.87 17.93 16.72
CA LYS A 78 -2.53 18.52 16.77
C LYS A 78 -1.48 17.45 17.10
N HIS A 79 -0.43 17.38 16.30
CA HIS A 79 0.70 16.45 16.47
C HIS A 79 2.03 17.20 16.39
N ARG A 80 3.02 16.79 17.17
CA ARG A 80 4.39 17.31 17.05
C ARG A 80 5.16 16.52 15.99
N PHE A 81 5.69 17.21 14.99
CA PHE A 81 6.30 16.59 13.81
C PHE A 81 7.41 15.60 14.17
N TYR A 82 8.37 16.00 15.00
CA TYR A 82 9.49 15.12 15.31
C TYR A 82 9.13 14.12 16.40
N SER A 83 8.72 14.59 17.57
CA SER A 83 8.53 13.77 18.77
C SER A 83 7.44 12.71 18.60
N ASP A 84 6.34 13.04 17.93
CA ASP A 84 5.20 12.14 17.79
C ASP A 84 5.29 11.31 16.50
N LEU A 85 5.67 11.91 15.37
CA LEU A 85 5.53 11.26 14.05
C LEU A 85 6.83 10.61 13.53
N VAL A 86 8.00 11.19 13.80
CA VAL A 86 9.27 10.77 13.18
C VAL A 86 10.17 9.99 14.14
N LYS A 87 10.25 10.42 15.40
CA LYS A 87 11.18 9.85 16.39
C LYS A 87 10.93 8.36 16.56
N ASP A 88 12.03 7.60 16.55
CA ASP A 88 12.05 6.14 16.74
C ASP A 88 11.26 5.34 15.67
N ARG A 89 10.95 5.96 14.53
CA ARG A 89 10.26 5.33 13.39
C ARG A 89 11.02 5.55 12.09
N MET A 90 10.87 4.64 11.14
CA MET A 90 11.26 4.89 9.75
C MET A 90 10.10 5.62 9.06
N ALA A 91 10.28 6.91 8.78
CA ALA A 91 9.26 7.76 8.16
C ALA A 91 9.67 8.16 6.74
N VAL A 92 8.69 8.14 5.82
CA VAL A 92 8.82 8.72 4.48
C VAL A 92 7.96 9.98 4.45
N ILE A 93 8.54 11.11 4.07
CA ILE A 93 7.85 12.40 4.04
C ILE A 93 7.59 12.77 2.57
N GLN A 94 6.33 12.95 2.22
CA GLN A 94 5.91 13.42 0.89
C GLN A 94 5.18 14.75 1.04
N PHE A 95 5.64 15.78 0.32
CA PHE A 95 4.96 17.06 0.24
C PHE A 95 4.10 17.10 -1.02
N PHE A 96 2.82 17.42 -0.87
CA PHE A 96 1.90 17.64 -1.97
C PHE A 96 1.02 18.85 -1.68
N TYR A 97 0.53 19.48 -2.74
CA TYR A 97 -0.32 20.65 -2.68
C TYR A 97 -1.61 20.35 -3.45
N THR A 98 -2.75 20.77 -2.90
CA THR A 98 -4.06 20.59 -3.55
C THR A 98 -4.36 21.66 -4.58
N THR A 99 -3.67 22.80 -4.48
CA THR A 99 -3.78 23.93 -5.39
C THR A 99 -2.39 24.46 -5.69
N CYS A 100 -2.20 24.97 -6.90
CA CYS A 100 -1.02 25.74 -7.27
C CYS A 100 -1.48 27.17 -7.50
N ASP A 101 -1.37 27.98 -6.45
CA ASP A 101 -1.47 29.43 -6.61
C ASP A 101 -0.08 29.89 -7.05
N GLY A 102 0.11 30.01 -8.37
CA GLY A 102 1.39 30.42 -8.97
C GLY A 102 1.91 31.73 -8.38
N ILE A 103 3.21 31.98 -8.55
CA ILE A 103 3.84 33.25 -8.15
C ILE A 103 3.48 34.40 -9.09
#